data_AF-A0A0D9NPM7-F1
#
_entry.id   AF-A0A0D9NPM7-F1
#
_cell.length_a   1.000
_cell.length_b   1.000
_cell.length_c   1.000
_cell.angle_alpha   90.00
_cell.angle_beta   90.00
_cell.angle_gamma   90.00
#
_symmetry.space_group_name_H-M   'P 1'
#
loop_
_entity.id
_entity.type
_entity.pdbx_description
1 polymer ?
#
loop_
_entity_poly.entity_id
_entity_poly.type
_entity_poly.pdbx_seq_one_letter_code
_entity_poly.pdbx_strand_id
1 'polypeptide(L)'
;MTSPISPASTTLPSRAATGLSGHTEEAVPDFDPNTTAGLLAERLQAWKHACGYLEEYVTAVEKIHGRQAKEYEKALKTISNPLREGHHFDQSLGGIAGFFENIRSNTQAQINTNIETEKSLKGSVLPILERLHKEIKHKAKELHGGAQSSAKEVEKLRNVTQKQIELLGQQTASYDSAGGKLHAGDDPYVIHRGVMHRLSNQVVAENNHHNDLIAVQNNFQTFEAHVIEVFQQAVEAFVQLAGGQGEKTRALYNDMLGTIQCVPVNFEWQNFTQRCSDRLANPNDPPRAVDAIQFPNMDHGSTKPLIEGSLERKSRNKLSWGYSTGYYVVTPAKWLHEFKDSDDSRIDPKPELSLFLPDAVIGTPSGEKFNVKGKDRSGTMSSKLTGSTELAFKAHSAADAQKWFHVIQQVCGATGPAEPTSPTPSSPATASPATIAPSVGKAGEKANDKVETSPAVASPEESKSDALAATTTVEGGHKAQEAGVTGGEAVSSPPDEKKPTVA
;
A
#
# COMPACT_ATOMS: atom_id res chain seq x y z
N MET A 1 -63.56 45.77 -15.13
CA MET A 1 -62.83 44.99 -16.16
C MET A 1 -61.53 44.49 -15.55
N THR A 2 -61.00 43.36 -16.01
CA THR A 2 -59.59 42.89 -15.90
C THR A 2 -58.86 42.93 -14.53
N SER A 3 -58.66 41.75 -13.93
CA SER A 3 -57.49 41.35 -13.09
C SER A 3 -56.28 40.98 -14.01
N PRO A 4 -55.07 40.52 -13.59
CA PRO A 4 -54.56 39.91 -12.32
C PRO A 4 -53.61 40.85 -11.52
N ILE A 5 -53.14 40.65 -10.27
CA ILE A 5 -52.70 39.52 -9.39
C ILE A 5 -51.19 39.18 -9.42
N SER A 6 -50.46 39.77 -8.44
CA SER A 6 -49.34 39.20 -7.61
C SER A 6 -48.00 38.77 -8.26
N PRO A 7 -46.91 38.53 -7.49
CA PRO A 7 -46.75 38.53 -6.01
C PRO A 7 -45.66 39.49 -5.46
N ALA A 8 -45.36 39.38 -4.15
CA ALA A 8 -44.37 40.18 -3.42
C ALA A 8 -43.04 39.43 -3.13
N SER A 9 -41.99 40.18 -2.78
CA SER A 9 -40.71 39.65 -2.31
C SER A 9 -40.46 40.00 -0.83
N THR A 10 -40.21 38.98 -0.01
CA THR A 10 -39.87 39.12 1.41
C THR A 10 -38.36 39.26 1.60
N THR A 11 -37.91 40.26 2.38
CA THR A 11 -36.55 40.33 2.90
C THR A 11 -36.55 40.23 4.43
N LEU A 12 -35.77 39.29 4.96
CA LEU A 12 -35.67 39.01 6.39
C LEU A 12 -34.61 39.90 7.08
N PRO A 13 -34.72 40.15 8.40
CA PRO A 13 -33.73 40.92 9.13
C PRO A 13 -32.42 40.11 9.31
N SER A 14 -31.29 40.67 8.85
CA SER A 14 -29.98 40.08 9.13
C SER A 14 -29.55 40.34 10.58
N ARG A 15 -28.97 39.33 11.24
CA ARG A 15 -28.52 39.40 12.63
C ARG A 15 -27.17 38.69 12.82
N ALA A 16 -26.09 39.45 12.65
CA ALA A 16 -24.75 39.13 13.13
C ALA A 16 -24.22 40.39 13.81
N ALA A 17 -23.92 40.44 15.12
CA ALA A 17 -23.08 39.60 15.98
C ALA A 17 -21.73 40.27 16.22
N THR A 18 -21.39 40.45 17.50
CA THR A 18 -20.37 41.38 17.98
C THR A 18 -18.97 40.76 18.04
N GLY A 19 -17.94 41.59 17.81
CA GLY A 19 -16.71 41.50 18.60
C GLY A 19 -15.43 41.05 17.90
N LEU A 20 -14.61 42.03 17.49
CA LEU A 20 -13.15 41.95 17.65
C LEU A 20 -12.53 43.34 17.89
N SER A 21 -12.92 43.98 18.98
CA SER A 21 -12.24 45.19 19.49
C SER A 21 -10.86 44.81 20.05
N GLY A 22 -9.86 44.74 19.17
CA GLY A 22 -8.55 44.12 19.47
C GLY A 22 -7.30 44.96 19.22
N HIS A 23 -7.40 46.08 18.50
CA HIS A 23 -6.27 46.99 18.27
C HIS A 23 -6.64 48.43 18.59
N THR A 24 -6.00 49.00 19.61
CA THR A 24 -5.90 50.45 19.77
C THR A 24 -4.95 50.97 18.70
N GLU A 25 -5.49 51.37 17.57
CA GLU A 25 -4.71 52.05 16.53
C GLU A 25 -4.10 53.31 17.12
N GLU A 26 -2.76 53.41 17.07
CA GLU A 26 -2.01 54.57 17.54
C GLU A 26 -2.37 55.73 16.60
N ALA A 27 -3.33 56.56 17.03
CA ALA A 27 -4.07 57.49 16.18
C ALA A 27 -3.14 58.25 15.23
N VAL A 28 -3.31 58.00 13.94
CA VAL A 28 -2.55 58.68 12.89
C VAL A 28 -2.81 60.18 13.03
N PRO A 29 -1.77 61.03 13.10
CA PRO A 29 -1.98 62.46 13.22
C PRO A 29 -2.80 62.99 12.04
N ASP A 30 -3.77 63.88 12.31
CA ASP A 30 -4.60 64.51 11.28
C ASP A 30 -3.73 65.23 10.25
N PHE A 31 -3.49 64.55 9.14
CA PHE A 31 -2.94 65.09 7.91
C PHE A 31 -4.08 65.20 6.90
N ASP A 32 -4.23 66.37 6.30
CA ASP A 32 -5.05 66.52 5.11
C ASP A 32 -4.44 65.66 3.97
N PRO A 33 -5.13 64.62 3.47
CA PRO A 33 -4.60 63.74 2.42
C PRO A 33 -4.41 64.45 1.08
N ASN A 34 -4.99 65.65 0.90
CA ASN A 34 -4.75 66.50 -0.26
C ASN A 34 -3.36 67.18 -0.23
N THR A 35 -2.61 67.06 0.87
CA THR A 35 -1.23 67.54 0.99
C THR A 35 -0.22 66.45 0.65
N THR A 36 0.95 66.84 0.11
CA THR A 36 2.07 65.91 -0.17
C THR A 36 2.47 65.11 1.07
N ALA A 37 2.45 65.73 2.27
CA ALA A 37 2.77 65.04 3.51
C ALA A 37 1.71 64.00 3.91
N GLY A 38 0.41 64.32 3.73
CA GLY A 38 -0.68 63.39 4.00
C GLY A 38 -0.67 62.16 3.08
N LEU A 39 -0.50 62.38 1.77
CA LEU A 39 -0.40 61.29 0.79
C LEU A 39 0.81 60.36 1.07
N LEU A 40 1.94 60.92 1.49
CA LEU A 40 3.11 60.13 1.89
C LEU A 40 2.90 59.37 3.23
N ALA A 41 2.10 59.92 4.15
CA ALA A 41 1.74 59.24 5.40
C ALA A 41 0.80 58.04 5.14
N GLU A 42 -0.21 58.21 4.28
CA GLU A 42 -1.08 57.12 3.82
C GLU A 42 -0.26 56.01 3.13
N ARG A 43 0.68 56.40 2.26
CA ARG A 43 1.57 55.47 1.55
C ARG A 43 2.46 54.65 2.50
N LEU A 44 2.96 55.23 3.59
CA LEU A 44 3.67 54.46 4.64
C LEU A 44 2.75 53.53 5.42
N GLN A 45 1.50 53.93 5.70
CA GLN A 45 0.52 53.04 6.34
C GLN A 45 0.19 51.85 5.43
N ALA A 46 0.11 52.05 4.11
CA ALA A 46 -0.05 50.96 3.14
C ALA A 46 1.14 49.97 3.16
N TRP A 47 2.39 50.45 3.17
CA TRP A 47 3.58 49.59 3.32
C TRP A 47 3.62 48.85 4.66
N LYS A 48 3.23 49.51 5.75
CA LYS A 48 3.10 48.90 7.08
C LYS A 48 2.08 47.75 7.07
N HIS A 49 0.92 47.93 6.43
CA HIS A 49 -0.07 46.86 6.27
C HIS A 49 0.47 45.71 5.41
N ALA A 50 1.15 46.01 4.29
CA ALA A 50 1.78 44.99 3.46
C ALA A 50 2.83 44.16 4.24
N CYS A 51 3.63 44.81 5.09
CA CYS A 51 4.58 44.14 5.98
C CYS A 51 3.86 43.23 6.99
N GLY A 52 2.82 43.73 7.65
CA GLY A 52 1.99 42.96 8.58
C GLY A 52 1.34 41.73 7.95
N TYR A 53 0.81 41.83 6.72
CA TYR A 53 0.25 40.68 6.01
C TYR A 53 1.30 39.61 5.69
N LEU A 54 2.54 39.99 5.41
CA LEU A 54 3.64 39.06 5.18
C LEU A 54 4.12 38.41 6.50
N GLU A 55 4.18 39.19 7.60
CA GLU A 55 4.42 38.67 8.96
C GLU A 55 3.37 37.63 9.36
N GLU A 56 2.08 37.93 9.15
CA GLU A 56 0.96 37.03 9.43
C GLU A 56 1.01 35.76 8.57
N TYR A 57 1.34 35.87 7.29
CA TYR A 57 1.48 34.72 6.40
C TYR A 57 2.63 33.79 6.82
N VAL A 58 3.84 34.33 7.05
CA VAL A 58 4.98 33.53 7.51
C VAL A 58 4.68 32.91 8.88
N THR A 59 4.02 33.64 9.77
CA THR A 59 3.54 33.14 11.07
C THR A 59 2.48 32.03 10.92
N ALA A 60 1.62 32.09 9.90
CA ALA A 60 0.66 31.03 9.62
C ALA A 60 1.35 29.74 9.16
N VAL A 61 2.39 29.85 8.32
CA VAL A 61 3.19 28.72 7.82
C VAL A 61 4.10 28.12 8.91
N GLU A 62 4.71 28.94 9.75
CA GLU A 62 5.42 28.51 10.97
C GLU A 62 4.53 27.58 11.82
N LYS A 63 3.29 28.02 12.09
CA LYS A 63 2.29 27.23 12.81
C LYS A 63 1.79 26.01 12.02
N ILE A 64 1.93 25.95 10.70
CA ILE A 64 1.63 24.73 9.90
C ILE A 64 2.69 23.67 10.18
N HIS A 65 3.99 23.98 10.08
CA HIS A 65 5.05 23.02 10.38
C HIS A 65 4.98 22.52 11.84
N GLY A 66 4.76 23.42 12.80
CA GLY A 66 4.55 23.09 14.21
C GLY A 66 3.29 22.27 14.52
N ARG A 67 2.35 22.16 13.57
CA ARG A 67 1.21 21.21 13.60
C ARG A 67 1.55 19.91 12.88
N GLN A 68 2.17 19.97 11.70
CA GLN A 68 2.58 18.80 10.92
C GLN A 68 3.49 17.88 11.74
N ALA A 69 4.45 18.42 12.50
CA ALA A 69 5.26 17.65 13.43
C ALA A 69 4.42 16.82 14.42
N LYS A 70 3.37 17.42 15.00
CA LYS A 70 2.48 16.77 15.99
C LYS A 70 1.53 15.75 15.36
N GLU A 71 1.18 15.91 14.10
CA GLU A 71 0.44 14.88 13.36
C GLU A 71 1.36 13.71 12.94
N TYR A 72 2.61 13.98 12.55
CA TYR A 72 3.61 12.93 12.32
C TYR A 72 3.99 12.18 13.62
N GLU A 73 3.97 12.83 14.79
CA GLU A 73 4.07 12.13 16.08
C GLU A 73 2.92 11.13 16.31
N LYS A 74 1.70 11.44 15.84
CA LYS A 74 0.56 10.50 15.91
C LYS A 74 0.72 9.37 14.90
N ALA A 75 1.19 9.68 13.69
CA ALA A 75 1.49 8.68 12.67
C ALA A 75 2.58 7.70 13.16
N LEU A 76 3.66 8.20 13.76
CA LEU A 76 4.72 7.36 14.34
C LEU A 76 4.16 6.42 15.43
N LYS A 77 3.20 6.87 16.24
CA LYS A 77 2.54 6.05 17.28
C LYS A 77 1.65 4.92 16.73
N THR A 78 1.28 4.92 15.44
CA THR A 78 0.57 3.76 14.84
C THR A 78 1.54 2.62 14.47
N ILE A 79 2.80 2.95 14.19
CA ILE A 79 3.87 2.01 13.79
C ILE A 79 4.95 1.79 14.87
N SER A 80 4.89 2.49 16.00
CA SER A 80 5.93 2.46 17.05
C SER A 80 6.04 1.12 17.78
N ASN A 81 5.00 0.28 17.72
CA ASN A 81 5.08 -1.09 18.22
C ASN A 81 5.83 -1.99 17.22
N PRO A 82 6.57 -3.02 17.69
CA PRO A 82 7.01 -4.12 16.84
C PRO A 82 5.83 -4.77 16.09
N LEU A 83 6.10 -5.41 14.96
CA LEU A 83 5.08 -6.13 14.20
C LEU A 83 4.42 -7.20 15.08
N ARG A 84 3.08 -7.22 15.10
CA ARG A 84 2.33 -8.36 15.66
C ARG A 84 2.71 -9.62 14.89
N GLU A 85 2.83 -10.73 15.61
CA GLU A 85 3.34 -11.99 15.06
C GLU A 85 4.73 -11.84 14.39
N GLY A 86 5.53 -10.85 14.82
CA GLY A 86 6.81 -10.45 14.21
C GLY A 86 7.80 -11.58 13.96
N HIS A 87 7.75 -12.67 14.75
CA HIS A 87 8.55 -13.88 14.58
C HIS A 87 8.33 -14.64 13.25
N HIS A 88 7.23 -14.37 12.54
CA HIS A 88 7.05 -14.86 11.16
C HIS A 88 8.00 -14.16 10.19
N PHE A 89 8.20 -12.85 10.34
CA PHE A 89 9.08 -12.05 9.49
C PHE A 89 10.55 -12.20 9.92
N ASP A 90 11.46 -12.17 8.96
CA ASP A 90 12.87 -12.09 9.31
C ASP A 90 13.24 -10.71 9.90
N GLN A 91 14.13 -10.71 10.88
CA GLN A 91 14.52 -9.51 11.64
C GLN A 91 15.81 -8.85 11.11
N SER A 92 16.42 -9.42 10.07
CA SER A 92 17.58 -8.84 9.40
C SER A 92 17.22 -7.68 8.46
N LEU A 93 18.23 -6.87 8.14
CA LEU A 93 18.12 -5.76 7.18
C LEU A 93 17.87 -6.32 5.78
N GLY A 94 16.90 -5.75 5.06
CA GLY A 94 16.44 -6.22 3.74
C GLY A 94 15.11 -6.99 3.76
N GLY A 95 14.57 -7.31 4.94
CA GLY A 95 13.22 -7.85 5.11
C GLY A 95 12.15 -6.79 5.43
N ILE A 96 10.91 -7.25 5.57
CA ILE A 96 9.73 -6.45 5.93
C ILE A 96 9.89 -5.82 7.32
N ALA A 97 10.52 -6.49 8.29
CA ALA A 97 10.82 -5.88 9.58
C ALA A 97 11.73 -4.65 9.44
N GLY A 98 12.76 -4.74 8.59
CA GLY A 98 13.66 -3.63 8.24
C GLY A 98 12.94 -2.51 7.50
N PHE A 99 12.00 -2.82 6.61
CA PHE A 99 11.14 -1.81 5.96
C PHE A 99 10.29 -1.05 6.98
N PHE A 100 9.64 -1.73 7.94
CA PHE A 100 8.87 -1.05 8.99
C PHE A 100 9.75 -0.17 9.89
N GLU A 101 11.00 -0.56 10.16
CA GLU A 101 11.95 0.30 10.87
C GLU A 101 12.37 1.52 10.04
N ASN A 102 12.55 1.36 8.73
CA ASN A 102 12.77 2.48 7.81
C ASN A 102 11.60 3.49 7.85
N ILE A 103 10.34 3.03 7.84
CA ILE A 103 9.17 3.93 7.96
C ILE A 103 9.24 4.70 9.29
N ARG A 104 9.56 4.05 10.42
CA ARG A 104 9.72 4.71 11.73
C ARG A 104 10.78 5.81 11.67
N SER A 105 11.97 5.48 11.17
CA SER A 105 13.09 6.40 11.02
C SER A 105 12.73 7.60 10.13
N ASN A 106 12.18 7.37 8.94
CA ASN A 106 11.75 8.42 8.03
C ASN A 106 10.59 9.27 8.59
N THR A 107 9.69 8.69 9.38
CA THR A 107 8.63 9.45 10.07
C THR A 107 9.22 10.32 11.20
N GLN A 108 10.18 9.81 11.97
CA GLN A 108 10.89 10.61 12.98
C GLN A 108 11.70 11.75 12.34
N ALA A 109 12.31 11.51 11.18
CA ALA A 109 12.96 12.57 10.40
C ALA A 109 11.95 13.64 9.93
N GLN A 110 10.74 13.24 9.52
CA GLN A 110 9.66 14.19 9.16
C GLN A 110 9.17 15.03 10.36
N ILE A 111 9.09 14.46 11.56
CA ILE A 111 8.84 15.23 12.79
C ILE A 111 9.97 16.26 13.00
N ASN A 112 11.22 15.80 12.96
CA ASN A 112 12.39 16.62 13.27
C ASN A 112 12.55 17.80 12.30
N THR A 113 12.45 17.58 10.97
CA THR A 113 12.58 18.68 10.00
C THR A 113 11.43 19.68 10.06
N ASN A 114 10.23 19.30 10.52
CA ASN A 114 9.15 20.25 10.70
C ASN A 114 9.37 21.14 11.94
N ILE A 115 9.88 20.56 13.04
CA ILE A 115 10.29 21.33 14.23
C ILE A 115 11.49 22.24 13.93
N GLU A 116 12.41 21.80 13.06
CA GLU A 116 13.51 22.61 12.55
C GLU A 116 12.98 23.81 11.75
N THR A 117 12.13 23.59 10.75
CA THR A 117 11.58 24.67 9.91
C THR A 117 10.67 25.63 10.68
N GLU A 118 9.83 25.14 11.62
CA GLU A 118 9.08 25.99 12.57
C GLU A 118 10.01 26.99 13.28
N LYS A 119 11.09 26.48 13.87
CA LYS A 119 12.06 27.30 14.61
C LYS A 119 12.85 28.24 13.71
N SER A 120 13.25 27.81 12.51
CA SER A 120 14.04 28.63 11.59
C SER A 120 13.21 29.74 10.96
N LEU A 121 11.94 29.50 10.59
CA LEU A 121 11.03 30.56 10.14
C LEU A 121 10.85 31.63 11.24
N LYS A 122 10.65 31.19 12.48
CA LYS A 122 10.51 32.05 13.66
C LYS A 122 11.79 32.81 14.01
N GLY A 123 12.95 32.17 13.88
CA GLY A 123 14.25 32.69 14.30
C GLY A 123 15.03 33.46 13.23
N SER A 124 14.65 33.35 11.95
CA SER A 124 15.40 33.95 10.84
C SER A 124 14.53 34.78 9.89
N VAL A 125 13.28 34.41 9.60
CA VAL A 125 12.43 35.16 8.66
C VAL A 125 11.62 36.24 9.37
N LEU A 126 10.88 35.89 10.43
CA LEU A 126 10.08 36.87 11.17
C LEU A 126 10.89 38.06 11.72
N PRO A 127 12.13 37.90 12.24
CA PRO A 127 12.92 39.03 12.73
C PRO A 127 13.32 40.05 11.65
N ILE A 128 13.40 39.65 10.38
CA ILE A 128 13.67 40.56 9.25
C ILE A 128 12.46 41.47 9.03
N LEU A 129 11.26 40.88 8.98
CA LEU A 129 9.99 41.59 8.80
C LEU A 129 9.67 42.48 10.01
N GLU A 130 9.77 41.94 11.22
CA GLU A 130 9.60 42.69 12.48
C GLU A 130 10.49 43.93 12.55
N ARG A 131 11.72 43.83 12.02
CA ARG A 131 12.65 44.96 11.94
C ARG A 131 12.16 45.98 10.91
N LEU A 132 11.77 45.53 9.72
CA LEU A 132 11.24 46.41 8.67
C LEU A 132 9.97 47.16 9.13
N HIS A 133 9.06 46.49 9.84
CA HIS A 133 7.86 47.09 10.43
C HIS A 133 8.23 48.21 11.43
N LYS A 134 9.29 48.01 12.23
CA LYS A 134 9.82 49.04 13.14
C LYS A 134 10.49 50.20 12.37
N GLU A 135 11.19 49.93 11.27
CA GLU A 135 11.78 50.94 10.38
C GLU A 135 10.70 51.78 9.68
N ILE A 136 9.64 51.17 9.12
CA ILE A 136 8.48 51.86 8.54
C ILE A 136 7.77 52.73 9.59
N LYS A 137 7.56 52.19 10.81
CA LYS A 137 6.96 52.96 11.92
C LYS A 137 7.84 54.14 12.38
N HIS A 138 9.17 54.02 12.28
CA HIS A 138 10.07 55.14 12.53
C HIS A 138 9.97 56.20 11.42
N LYS A 139 9.98 55.79 10.15
CA LYS A 139 9.84 56.68 8.99
C LYS A 139 8.55 57.51 9.02
N ALA A 140 7.45 56.92 9.48
CA ALA A 140 6.17 57.63 9.65
C ALA A 140 6.25 58.75 10.72
N LYS A 141 7.03 58.55 11.79
CA LYS A 141 7.24 59.57 12.84
C LYS A 141 8.21 60.66 12.38
N GLU A 142 9.21 60.31 11.58
CA GLU A 142 10.14 61.25 10.95
C GLU A 142 9.40 62.21 9.99
N LEU A 143 8.56 61.67 9.11
CA LEU A 143 7.68 62.45 8.21
C LEU A 143 6.82 63.45 9.00
N HIS A 144 6.24 63.02 10.12
CA HIS A 144 5.38 63.87 10.93
C HIS A 144 6.13 65.05 11.56
N GLY A 145 7.37 64.85 12.01
CA GLY A 145 8.20 65.92 12.57
C GLY A 145 8.71 66.92 11.53
N GLY A 146 9.18 66.43 10.37
CA GLY A 146 9.86 67.26 9.37
C GLY A 146 8.93 68.24 8.65
N ALA A 147 7.93 67.72 7.93
CA ALA A 147 7.12 68.53 7.00
C ALA A 147 6.22 69.57 7.70
N GLN A 148 5.88 69.36 8.98
CA GLN A 148 4.93 70.20 9.70
C GLN A 148 5.53 71.57 10.13
N SER A 149 6.85 71.74 10.09
CA SER A 149 7.52 72.96 10.56
C SER A 149 7.50 74.07 9.51
N SER A 150 8.06 73.85 8.31
CA SER A 150 8.10 74.86 7.25
C SER A 150 6.71 75.20 6.71
N ALA A 151 5.75 74.26 6.75
CA ALA A 151 4.33 74.54 6.46
C ALA A 151 3.73 75.63 7.38
N LYS A 152 4.03 75.58 8.69
CA LYS A 152 3.55 76.59 9.67
C LYS A 152 4.22 77.94 9.48
N GLU A 153 5.48 77.97 9.02
CA GLU A 153 6.17 79.23 8.71
C GLU A 153 5.61 79.90 7.46
N VAL A 154 5.38 79.14 6.39
CA VAL A 154 4.70 79.62 5.18
C VAL A 154 3.33 80.21 5.51
N GLU A 155 2.51 79.52 6.29
CA GLU A 155 1.18 80.00 6.67
C GLU A 155 1.24 81.27 7.54
N LYS A 156 2.18 81.35 8.48
CA LYS A 156 2.44 82.57 9.25
C LYS A 156 2.82 83.76 8.35
N LEU A 157 3.66 83.54 7.35
CA LEU A 157 4.09 84.58 6.41
C LEU A 157 2.95 85.02 5.49
N ARG A 158 2.15 84.09 4.95
CA ARG A 158 0.92 84.38 4.18
C ARG A 158 -0.02 85.30 4.94
N ASN A 159 -0.35 84.96 6.19
CA ASN A 159 -1.22 85.78 7.04
C ASN A 159 -0.65 87.19 7.32
N VAL A 160 0.68 87.34 7.34
CA VAL A 160 1.35 88.63 7.54
C VAL A 160 1.41 89.46 6.25
N THR A 161 1.58 88.84 5.09
CA THR A 161 1.49 89.49 3.77
C THR A 161 0.06 89.94 3.49
N GLN A 162 -0.92 89.06 3.67
CA GLN A 162 -2.34 89.32 3.42
C GLN A 162 -2.85 90.56 4.17
N LYS A 163 -2.56 90.67 5.48
CA LYS A 163 -2.93 91.85 6.29
C LYS A 163 -2.27 93.16 5.82
N GLN A 164 -1.08 93.08 5.22
CA GLN A 164 -0.42 94.25 4.64
C GLN A 164 -1.03 94.64 3.28
N ILE A 165 -1.52 93.66 2.50
CA ILE A 165 -2.28 93.91 1.25
C ILE A 165 -3.63 94.55 1.57
N GLU A 166 -4.33 94.06 2.59
CA GLU A 166 -5.58 94.64 3.07
C GLU A 166 -5.38 96.08 3.55
N LEU A 167 -4.33 96.35 4.34
CA LEU A 167 -3.95 97.70 4.76
C LEU A 167 -3.62 98.62 3.57
N LEU A 168 -2.96 98.10 2.52
CA LEU A 168 -2.69 98.86 1.30
C LEU A 168 -4.00 99.28 0.62
N GLY A 169 -4.95 98.34 0.44
CA GLY A 169 -6.25 98.63 -0.16
C GLY A 169 -7.10 99.62 0.65
N GLN A 170 -7.01 99.57 1.98
CA GLN A 170 -7.66 100.55 2.87
C GLN A 170 -7.07 101.96 2.69
N GLN A 171 -5.74 102.09 2.63
CA GLN A 171 -5.10 103.41 2.53
C GLN A 171 -5.09 103.99 1.12
N THR A 172 -5.12 103.19 0.04
CA THR A 172 -5.38 103.71 -1.31
C THR A 172 -6.81 104.27 -1.43
N ALA A 173 -7.83 103.55 -0.96
CA ALA A 173 -9.20 104.05 -0.95
C ALA A 173 -9.37 105.30 -0.06
N SER A 174 -8.59 105.40 1.03
CA SER A 174 -8.56 106.58 1.90
C SER A 174 -7.84 107.77 1.27
N TYR A 175 -6.79 107.55 0.48
CA TYR A 175 -6.10 108.61 -0.29
C TYR A 175 -7.06 109.31 -1.25
N ASP A 176 -7.80 108.53 -2.06
CA ASP A 176 -8.78 109.02 -3.03
C ASP A 176 -9.93 109.78 -2.34
N SER A 177 -10.38 109.28 -1.19
CA SER A 177 -11.50 109.86 -0.43
C SER A 177 -11.13 111.11 0.37
N ALA A 178 -9.88 111.21 0.85
CA ALA A 178 -9.41 112.30 1.73
C ALA A 178 -8.64 113.42 0.99
N GLY A 179 -8.47 113.31 -0.34
CA GLY A 179 -7.73 114.28 -1.14
C GLY A 179 -6.24 114.36 -0.77
N GLY A 180 -5.63 113.20 -0.51
CA GLY A 180 -4.18 113.08 -0.22
C GLY A 180 -3.73 113.53 1.17
N LYS A 181 -4.64 113.89 2.09
CA LYS A 181 -4.29 114.30 3.48
C LYS A 181 -4.08 113.10 4.41
N LEU A 182 -3.10 112.25 4.07
CA LEU A 182 -2.70 111.11 4.90
C LEU A 182 -1.49 111.45 5.79
N HIS A 183 -1.30 110.67 6.85
CA HIS A 183 -0.11 110.71 7.69
C HIS A 183 1.04 109.93 7.04
N ALA A 184 2.29 110.30 7.30
CA ALA A 184 3.45 109.78 6.55
C ALA A 184 3.71 108.26 6.69
N GLY A 185 3.19 107.63 7.74
CA GLY A 185 3.21 106.16 7.89
C GLY A 185 2.09 105.44 7.14
N ASP A 186 1.04 106.17 6.78
CA ASP A 186 -0.17 105.68 6.10
C ASP A 186 -0.12 105.91 4.58
N ASP A 187 0.99 106.46 4.08
CA ASP A 187 1.27 106.70 2.67
C ASP A 187 1.21 105.38 1.85
N PRO A 188 0.36 105.29 0.80
CA PRO A 188 0.19 104.05 0.04
C PRO A 188 1.46 103.55 -0.67
N TYR A 189 2.41 104.42 -1.04
CA TYR A 189 3.69 104.01 -1.63
C TYR A 189 4.62 103.40 -0.57
N VAL A 190 4.65 103.95 0.65
CA VAL A 190 5.35 103.36 1.79
C VAL A 190 4.77 101.97 2.12
N ILE A 191 3.44 101.87 2.20
CA ILE A 191 2.75 100.60 2.50
C ILE A 191 2.97 99.58 1.38
N HIS A 192 2.93 99.99 0.10
CA HIS A 192 3.21 99.13 -1.05
C HIS A 192 4.62 98.55 -1.01
N ARG A 193 5.64 99.35 -0.64
CA ARG A 193 6.99 98.82 -0.39
C ARG A 193 7.03 97.82 0.76
N GLY A 194 6.20 98.03 1.79
CA GLY A 194 5.96 97.06 2.87
C GLY A 194 5.35 95.74 2.38
N VAL A 195 4.38 95.79 1.47
CA VAL A 195 3.80 94.60 0.82
C VAL A 195 4.87 93.84 0.03
N MET A 196 5.61 94.54 -0.85
CA MET A 196 6.65 93.91 -1.68
C MET A 196 7.73 93.20 -0.84
N HIS A 197 8.16 93.79 0.27
CA HIS A 197 9.10 93.16 1.19
C HIS A 197 8.53 91.89 1.85
N ARG A 198 7.27 91.93 2.33
CA ARG A 198 6.63 90.74 2.94
C ARG A 198 6.39 89.63 1.92
N LEU A 199 5.92 89.99 0.73
CA LEU A 199 5.68 89.05 -0.37
C LEU A 199 6.98 88.38 -0.82
N SER A 200 8.09 89.12 -0.93
CA SER A 200 9.42 88.55 -1.21
C SER A 200 9.82 87.50 -0.17
N ASN A 201 9.62 87.79 1.13
CA ASN A 201 9.97 86.85 2.20
C ASN A 201 9.05 85.62 2.23
N GLN A 202 7.76 85.80 1.92
CA GLN A 202 6.81 84.69 1.75
C GLN A 202 7.22 83.78 0.59
N VAL A 203 7.50 84.32 -0.59
CA VAL A 203 7.88 83.53 -1.78
C VAL A 203 9.18 82.76 -1.53
N VAL A 204 10.15 83.32 -0.81
CA VAL A 204 11.36 82.60 -0.39
C VAL A 204 11.00 81.42 0.53
N ALA A 205 10.12 81.60 1.53
CA ALA A 205 9.69 80.52 2.41
C ALA A 205 8.86 79.44 1.68
N GLU A 206 8.01 79.83 0.73
CA GLU A 206 7.23 78.91 -0.11
C GLU A 206 8.13 78.06 -1.01
N ASN A 207 9.15 78.68 -1.64
CA ASN A 207 10.15 77.96 -2.43
C ASN A 207 11.00 77.01 -1.56
N ASN A 208 11.38 77.42 -0.34
CA ASN A 208 12.10 76.57 0.60
C ASN A 208 11.25 75.35 1.01
N HIS A 209 10.00 75.56 1.41
CA HIS A 209 9.07 74.48 1.76
C HIS A 209 8.80 73.53 0.58
N HIS A 210 8.74 74.04 -0.65
CA HIS A 210 8.65 73.20 -1.85
C HIS A 210 9.89 72.31 -2.04
N ASN A 211 11.10 72.87 -1.84
CA ASN A 211 12.35 72.11 -1.89
C ASN A 211 12.45 71.08 -0.75
N ASP A 212 11.98 71.40 0.46
CA ASP A 212 11.87 70.45 1.57
C ASP A 212 11.02 69.24 1.17
N LEU A 213 9.84 69.48 0.57
CA LEU A 213 8.93 68.42 0.14
C LEU A 213 9.54 67.55 -0.97
N ILE A 214 10.27 68.14 -1.93
CA ILE A 214 11.03 67.39 -2.94
C ILE A 214 12.11 66.53 -2.29
N ALA A 215 12.84 67.05 -1.30
CA ALA A 215 13.86 66.28 -0.58
C ALA A 215 13.25 65.10 0.19
N VAL A 216 12.08 65.29 0.80
CA VAL A 216 11.31 64.20 1.45
C VAL A 216 10.86 63.16 0.41
N GLN A 217 10.32 63.58 -0.74
CA GLN A 217 9.89 62.66 -1.81
C GLN A 217 11.07 61.82 -2.34
N ASN A 218 12.23 62.42 -2.58
CA ASN A 218 13.44 61.71 -3.01
C ASN A 218 13.94 60.73 -1.95
N ASN A 219 13.86 61.09 -0.65
CA ASN A 219 14.21 60.18 0.42
C ASN A 219 13.23 58.99 0.53
N PHE A 220 11.95 59.23 0.28
CA PHE A 220 10.93 58.18 0.22
C PHE A 220 11.16 57.21 -0.93
N GLN A 221 11.57 57.67 -2.11
CA GLN A 221 11.93 56.79 -3.23
C GLN A 221 13.02 55.77 -2.83
N THR A 222 14.08 56.23 -2.15
CA THR A 222 15.15 55.35 -1.65
C THR A 222 14.65 54.43 -0.52
N PHE A 223 13.78 54.92 0.36
CA PHE A 223 13.21 54.10 1.43
C PHE A 223 12.30 52.98 0.90
N GLU A 224 11.48 53.24 -0.13
CA GLU A 224 10.62 52.22 -0.74
C GLU A 224 11.42 51.16 -1.50
N ALA A 225 12.56 51.52 -2.11
CA ALA A 225 13.49 50.54 -2.68
C ALA A 225 14.02 49.59 -1.59
N HIS A 226 14.49 50.11 -0.46
CA HIS A 226 14.92 49.32 0.71
C HIS A 226 13.80 48.45 1.28
N VAL A 227 12.56 48.94 1.37
CA VAL A 227 11.39 48.13 1.79
C VAL A 227 11.19 46.92 0.87
N ILE A 228 11.32 47.11 -0.45
CA ILE A 228 11.19 46.04 -1.44
C ILE A 228 12.37 45.06 -1.37
N GLU A 229 13.61 45.55 -1.20
CA GLU A 229 14.81 44.70 -1.04
C GLU A 229 14.72 43.81 0.21
N VAL A 230 14.24 44.35 1.34
CA VAL A 230 14.06 43.59 2.58
C VAL A 230 12.91 42.59 2.47
N PHE A 231 11.83 42.90 1.74
CA PHE A 231 10.81 41.91 1.36
C PHE A 231 11.39 40.78 0.50
N GLN A 232 12.22 41.09 -0.50
CA GLN A 232 12.87 40.09 -1.35
C GLN A 232 13.75 39.16 -0.50
N GLN A 233 14.58 39.71 0.39
CA GLN A 233 15.42 38.93 1.32
C GLN A 233 14.59 38.02 2.24
N ALA A 234 13.49 38.53 2.82
CA ALA A 234 12.62 37.75 3.68
C ALA A 234 11.90 36.60 2.94
N VAL A 235 11.44 36.85 1.70
CA VAL A 235 10.80 35.84 0.85
C VAL A 235 11.81 34.81 0.35
N GLU A 236 13.04 35.21 0.02
CA GLU A 236 14.11 34.27 -0.34
C GLU A 236 14.43 33.32 0.82
N ALA A 237 14.66 33.86 2.03
CA ALA A 237 14.91 33.06 3.23
C ALA A 237 13.73 32.15 3.58
N PHE A 238 12.49 32.62 3.39
CA PHE A 238 11.29 31.80 3.53
C PHE A 238 11.26 30.63 2.53
N VAL A 239 11.53 30.88 1.25
CA VAL A 239 11.53 29.84 0.20
C VAL A 239 12.65 28.83 0.42
N GLN A 240 13.86 29.26 0.81
CA GLN A 240 14.96 28.35 1.14
C GLN A 240 14.58 27.41 2.30
N LEU A 241 13.94 27.92 3.36
CA LEU A 241 13.56 27.13 4.53
C LEU A 241 12.34 26.22 4.32
N ALA A 242 11.27 26.73 3.70
CA ALA A 242 10.02 25.99 3.48
C ALA A 242 10.09 25.08 2.25
N GLY A 243 10.72 25.54 1.16
CA GLY A 243 10.98 24.73 -0.03
C GLY A 243 11.94 23.57 0.26
N GLY A 244 13.07 23.87 0.94
CA GLY A 244 14.01 22.85 1.39
C GLY A 244 13.40 21.83 2.36
N GLN A 245 12.40 22.22 3.16
CA GLN A 245 11.60 21.28 3.97
C GLN A 245 10.80 20.32 3.07
N GLY A 246 10.11 20.85 2.05
CA GLY A 246 9.39 20.03 1.07
C GLY A 246 10.31 19.04 0.31
N GLU A 247 11.52 19.47 -0.03
CA GLU A 247 12.54 18.63 -0.67
C GLU A 247 13.06 17.53 0.28
N LYS A 248 13.33 17.85 1.56
CA LYS A 248 13.62 16.86 2.61
C LYS A 248 12.47 15.83 2.70
N THR A 249 11.21 16.26 2.81
CA THR A 249 10.04 15.36 2.85
C THR A 249 9.95 14.48 1.60
N ARG A 250 10.19 15.03 0.39
CA ARG A 250 10.24 14.25 -0.85
C ARG A 250 11.32 13.17 -0.80
N ALA A 251 12.51 13.48 -0.28
CA ALA A 251 13.59 12.50 -0.15
C ALA A 251 13.20 11.35 0.80
N LEU A 252 12.66 11.67 1.98
CA LEU A 252 12.25 10.68 2.99
C LEU A 252 11.17 9.70 2.48
N TYR A 253 10.23 10.16 1.65
CA TYR A 253 9.26 9.27 1.00
C TYR A 253 9.86 8.40 -0.11
N ASN A 254 10.86 8.89 -0.84
CA ASN A 254 11.56 8.08 -1.84
C ASN A 254 12.45 7.02 -1.19
N ASP A 255 13.01 7.29 -0.01
CA ASP A 255 13.78 6.31 0.77
C ASP A 255 12.90 5.16 1.31
N MET A 256 11.68 5.46 1.77
CA MET A 256 10.67 4.44 2.09
C MET A 256 10.37 3.55 0.86
N LEU A 257 10.14 4.17 -0.31
CA LEU A 257 9.83 3.47 -1.56
C LEU A 257 10.99 2.58 -2.02
N GLY A 258 12.22 3.12 -2.03
CA GLY A 258 13.43 2.38 -2.38
C GLY A 258 13.67 1.20 -1.43
N THR A 259 13.43 1.39 -0.13
CA THR A 259 13.59 0.32 0.86
C THR A 259 12.67 -0.87 0.58
N ILE A 260 11.38 -0.67 0.30
CA ILE A 260 10.48 -1.78 -0.03
C ILE A 260 10.75 -2.38 -1.41
N GLN A 261 11.19 -1.58 -2.38
CA GLN A 261 11.59 -2.08 -3.72
C GLN A 261 12.86 -2.93 -3.68
N CYS A 262 13.74 -2.73 -2.69
CA CYS A 262 14.94 -3.55 -2.47
C CYS A 262 14.66 -4.88 -1.74
N VAL A 263 13.46 -5.14 -1.21
CA VAL A 263 13.11 -6.42 -0.56
C VAL A 263 12.95 -7.50 -1.62
N PRO A 264 13.76 -8.58 -1.64
CA PRO A 264 13.61 -9.65 -2.62
C PRO A 264 12.29 -10.41 -2.41
N VAL A 265 11.54 -10.67 -3.47
CA VAL A 265 10.18 -11.26 -3.41
C VAL A 265 10.10 -12.56 -2.59
N ASN A 266 11.15 -13.39 -2.64
CA ASN A 266 11.21 -14.67 -1.91
C ASN A 266 11.88 -14.58 -0.52
N PHE A 267 12.34 -13.40 -0.08
CA PHE A 267 13.17 -13.22 1.12
C PHE A 267 12.51 -13.75 2.39
N GLU A 268 11.28 -13.30 2.66
CA GLU A 268 10.54 -13.75 3.85
C GLU A 268 10.25 -15.25 3.81
N TRP A 269 9.89 -15.81 2.65
CA TRP A 269 9.59 -17.24 2.51
C TRP A 269 10.83 -18.11 2.69
N GLN A 270 11.98 -17.72 2.12
CA GLN A 270 13.24 -18.47 2.27
C GLN A 270 13.72 -18.46 3.72
N ASN A 271 13.73 -17.30 4.39
CA ASN A 271 14.12 -17.22 5.79
C ASN A 271 13.10 -17.93 6.71
N PHE A 272 11.79 -17.82 6.45
CA PHE A 272 10.76 -18.54 7.21
C PHE A 272 10.89 -20.07 7.06
N THR A 273 11.03 -20.57 5.83
CA THR A 273 11.18 -22.02 5.58
C THR A 273 12.45 -22.59 6.20
N GLN A 274 13.55 -21.83 6.20
CA GLN A 274 14.77 -22.19 6.92
C GLN A 274 14.55 -22.23 8.44
N ARG A 275 13.95 -21.17 9.02
CA ARG A 275 13.69 -21.03 10.47
C ARG A 275 12.62 -21.98 11.04
N CYS A 276 11.76 -22.54 10.19
CA CYS A 276 10.69 -23.48 10.58
C CYS A 276 10.80 -24.86 9.90
N SER A 277 12.00 -25.20 9.42
CA SER A 277 12.31 -26.48 8.76
C SER A 277 12.09 -27.72 9.63
N ASP A 278 11.95 -27.56 10.95
CA ASP A 278 11.58 -28.59 11.93
C ASP A 278 10.07 -28.93 11.94
N ARG A 279 9.22 -28.04 11.39
CA ARG A 279 7.75 -28.11 11.49
C ARG A 279 7.03 -28.14 10.16
N LEU A 280 7.66 -27.65 9.10
CA LEU A 280 7.11 -27.70 7.76
C LEU A 280 7.22 -29.11 7.19
N ALA A 281 6.22 -29.52 6.41
CA ALA A 281 6.25 -30.81 5.74
C ALA A 281 7.41 -30.86 4.75
N ASN A 282 8.30 -31.85 4.88
CA ASN A 282 9.41 -32.07 3.97
C ASN A 282 8.88 -32.61 2.63
N PRO A 283 9.09 -31.93 1.49
CA PRO A 283 8.62 -32.41 0.18
C PRO A 283 9.25 -33.74 -0.27
N ASN A 284 10.32 -34.17 0.38
CA ASN A 284 11.02 -35.43 0.11
C ASN A 284 10.53 -36.60 0.99
N ASP A 285 9.60 -36.36 1.93
CA ASP A 285 8.99 -37.46 2.70
C ASP A 285 8.11 -38.31 1.77
N PRO A 286 8.27 -39.64 1.76
CA PRO A 286 7.49 -40.50 0.88
C PRO A 286 5.99 -40.48 1.26
N PRO A 287 5.06 -40.52 0.29
CA PRO A 287 3.64 -40.70 0.57
C PRO A 287 3.38 -41.93 1.45
N ARG A 288 2.50 -41.79 2.44
CA ARG A 288 2.12 -42.91 3.32
C ARG A 288 1.28 -43.92 2.57
N ALA A 289 1.85 -45.09 2.27
CA ALA A 289 1.14 -46.26 1.76
C ALA A 289 0.47 -47.04 2.90
N VAL A 290 -0.69 -47.66 2.65
CA VAL A 290 -1.43 -48.43 3.67
C VAL A 290 -0.69 -49.72 4.02
N ASP A 291 -0.12 -50.35 3.00
CA ASP A 291 0.79 -51.49 3.02
C ASP A 291 2.12 -51.24 3.75
N ALA A 292 2.44 -49.98 4.09
CA ALA A 292 3.54 -49.62 4.98
C ALA A 292 3.12 -49.43 6.46
N ILE A 293 1.82 -49.51 6.79
CA ILE A 293 1.29 -49.33 8.14
C ILE A 293 1.19 -50.68 8.86
N GLN A 294 2.09 -50.93 9.80
CA GLN A 294 1.95 -52.05 10.73
C GLN A 294 0.98 -51.71 11.86
N PHE A 295 0.04 -52.61 12.16
CA PHE A 295 -0.87 -52.51 13.29
C PHE A 295 -1.03 -53.85 14.02
N PRO A 296 -1.38 -53.86 15.32
CA PRO A 296 -1.51 -55.10 16.09
C PRO A 296 -2.53 -56.07 15.48
N ASN A 297 -2.16 -57.36 15.43
CA ASN A 297 -2.95 -58.47 14.90
C ASN A 297 -3.20 -58.48 13.38
N MET A 298 -2.58 -57.61 12.59
CA MET A 298 -2.66 -57.61 11.11
C MET A 298 -2.46 -59.01 10.51
N ASP A 299 -1.36 -59.67 10.90
CA ASP A 299 -0.97 -61.02 10.44
C ASP A 299 -1.63 -62.19 11.19
N HIS A 300 -2.53 -61.93 12.15
CA HIS A 300 -3.10 -62.98 13.01
C HIS A 300 -3.86 -64.03 12.19
N GLY A 301 -3.65 -65.32 12.47
CA GLY A 301 -4.16 -66.41 11.62
C GLY A 301 -5.69 -66.45 11.42
N SER A 302 -6.47 -65.71 12.22
CA SER A 302 -7.93 -65.57 12.03
C SER A 302 -8.37 -64.48 11.05
N THR A 303 -7.49 -63.55 10.66
CA THR A 303 -7.79 -62.51 9.65
C THR A 303 -7.63 -63.02 8.22
N LYS A 304 -6.86 -64.11 8.05
CA LYS A 304 -6.55 -64.71 6.75
C LYS A 304 -7.62 -65.75 6.39
N PRO A 305 -8.24 -65.67 5.20
CA PRO A 305 -9.35 -66.56 4.84
C PRO A 305 -8.87 -67.98 4.49
N LEU A 306 -9.76 -68.96 4.64
CA LEU A 306 -9.54 -70.35 4.22
C LEU A 306 -9.77 -70.54 2.71
N ILE A 307 -10.73 -69.80 2.16
CA ILE A 307 -10.91 -69.55 0.72
C ILE A 307 -11.70 -68.25 0.56
N GLU A 308 -11.39 -67.51 -0.50
CA GLU A 308 -12.12 -66.31 -0.91
C GLU A 308 -12.21 -66.22 -2.44
N GLY A 309 -13.10 -65.36 -2.94
CA GLY A 309 -13.27 -65.11 -4.37
C GLY A 309 -14.72 -64.88 -4.80
N SER A 310 -14.88 -64.48 -6.05
CA SER A 310 -16.19 -64.26 -6.66
C SER A 310 -16.94 -65.58 -6.90
N LEU A 311 -18.24 -65.59 -6.60
CA LEU A 311 -19.17 -66.66 -6.99
C LEU A 311 -20.46 -66.07 -7.56
N GLU A 312 -21.06 -66.78 -8.50
CA GLU A 312 -22.41 -66.52 -9.00
C GLU A 312 -23.44 -67.22 -8.10
N ARG A 313 -24.31 -66.46 -7.41
CA ARG A 313 -25.42 -67.02 -6.62
C ARG A 313 -26.74 -66.88 -7.37
N LYS A 314 -27.53 -67.95 -7.46
CA LYS A 314 -28.87 -67.88 -8.06
C LYS A 314 -29.79 -67.02 -7.19
N SER A 315 -30.46 -66.02 -7.81
CA SER A 315 -31.37 -65.13 -7.09
C SER A 315 -32.55 -65.88 -6.46
N ARG A 316 -32.91 -65.48 -5.24
CA ARG A 316 -34.07 -66.00 -4.48
C ARG A 316 -35.37 -65.27 -4.81
N ASN A 317 -35.28 -64.07 -5.39
CA ASN A 317 -36.43 -63.20 -5.58
C ASN A 317 -37.16 -63.56 -6.89
N LYS A 318 -38.44 -63.96 -6.83
CA LYS A 318 -39.19 -64.46 -8.01
C LYS A 318 -39.33 -63.45 -9.16
N LEU A 319 -39.07 -62.16 -8.89
CA LEU A 319 -39.09 -61.08 -9.87
C LEU A 319 -37.75 -60.89 -10.62
N SER A 320 -36.66 -61.51 -10.17
CA SER A 320 -35.33 -61.44 -10.80
C SER A 320 -34.77 -62.82 -11.11
N TRP A 321 -35.02 -63.32 -12.32
CA TRP A 321 -34.46 -64.57 -12.80
C TRP A 321 -33.04 -64.39 -13.30
N GLY A 322 -32.06 -64.88 -12.53
CA GLY A 322 -30.65 -64.86 -12.92
C GLY A 322 -29.72 -65.38 -11.82
N TYR A 323 -28.43 -65.40 -12.14
CA TYR A 323 -27.35 -65.47 -11.16
C TYR A 323 -26.80 -64.06 -10.93
N SER A 324 -26.44 -63.75 -9.69
CA SER A 324 -25.79 -62.51 -9.28
C SER A 324 -24.39 -62.81 -8.74
N THR A 325 -23.36 -62.18 -9.29
CA THR A 325 -22.01 -62.26 -8.74
C THR A 325 -21.93 -61.51 -7.41
N GLY A 326 -21.26 -62.10 -6.43
CA GLY A 326 -20.81 -61.45 -5.19
C GLY A 326 -19.43 -61.98 -4.81
N TYR A 327 -18.75 -61.32 -3.88
CA TYR A 327 -17.48 -61.77 -3.33
C TYR A 327 -17.73 -62.59 -2.06
N TYR A 328 -17.18 -63.79 -1.97
CA TYR A 328 -17.42 -64.70 -0.86
C TYR A 328 -16.13 -65.00 -0.11
N VAL A 329 -16.25 -65.20 1.21
CA VAL A 329 -15.11 -65.43 2.11
C VAL A 329 -15.47 -66.49 3.13
N VAL A 330 -14.68 -67.56 3.23
CA VAL A 330 -14.73 -68.54 4.33
C VAL A 330 -13.64 -68.20 5.35
N THR A 331 -14.02 -67.91 6.58
CA THR A 331 -13.07 -67.53 7.65
C THR A 331 -12.66 -68.73 8.52
N PRO A 332 -11.49 -68.68 9.18
CA PRO A 332 -11.09 -69.67 10.20
C PRO A 332 -12.07 -69.79 11.38
N ALA A 333 -12.87 -68.75 11.62
CA ALA A 333 -14.00 -68.76 12.57
C ALA A 333 -15.22 -69.56 12.07
N LYS A 334 -15.10 -70.27 10.93
CA LYS A 334 -16.12 -71.12 10.30
C LYS A 334 -17.37 -70.38 9.83
N TRP A 335 -17.20 -69.13 9.40
CA TRP A 335 -18.24 -68.35 8.73
C TRP A 335 -18.01 -68.32 7.22
N LEU A 336 -19.10 -68.38 6.46
CA LEU A 336 -19.14 -67.97 5.05
C LEU A 336 -19.86 -66.63 4.97
N HIS A 337 -19.14 -65.60 4.55
CA HIS A 337 -19.66 -64.26 4.31
C HIS A 337 -19.84 -63.99 2.81
N GLU A 338 -20.76 -63.09 2.48
CA GLU A 338 -20.94 -62.51 1.16
C GLU A 338 -20.77 -60.99 1.26
N PHE A 339 -19.86 -60.45 0.48
CA PHE A 339 -19.66 -59.02 0.27
C PHE A 339 -20.02 -58.68 -1.18
N LYS A 340 -20.31 -57.41 -1.44
CA LYS A 340 -20.68 -56.92 -2.77
C LYS A 340 -19.52 -57.03 -3.77
N ASP A 341 -18.32 -56.68 -3.32
CA ASP A 341 -17.05 -56.74 -4.03
C ASP A 341 -15.92 -56.93 -3.00
N SER A 342 -14.66 -56.83 -3.44
CA SER A 342 -13.45 -57.02 -2.61
C SER A 342 -12.66 -55.71 -2.42
N ASP A 343 -13.33 -54.55 -2.45
CA ASP A 343 -12.68 -53.24 -2.38
C ASP A 343 -12.88 -52.59 -1.00
N ASP A 344 -12.05 -53.01 -0.05
CA ASP A 344 -11.97 -52.46 1.31
C ASP A 344 -11.63 -50.96 1.36
N SER A 345 -11.20 -50.36 0.23
CA SER A 345 -10.74 -48.97 0.16
C SER A 345 -11.85 -47.98 -0.21
N ARG A 346 -12.78 -48.38 -1.10
CA ARG A 346 -13.85 -47.50 -1.61
C ARG A 346 -15.12 -47.53 -0.78
N ILE A 347 -15.43 -48.63 -0.11
CA ILE A 347 -16.64 -48.80 0.71
C ILE A 347 -16.29 -49.63 1.96
N ASP A 348 -16.70 -49.15 3.14
CA ASP A 348 -16.60 -49.87 4.42
C ASP A 348 -17.27 -51.27 4.33
N PRO A 349 -16.48 -52.37 4.33
CA PRO A 349 -16.91 -53.69 3.86
C PRO A 349 -17.90 -54.36 4.83
N LYS A 350 -19.14 -54.55 4.34
CA LYS A 350 -20.24 -55.12 5.13
C LYS A 350 -20.76 -56.42 4.52
N PRO A 351 -20.89 -57.51 5.31
CA PRO A 351 -21.42 -58.76 4.80
C PRO A 351 -22.94 -58.68 4.62
N GLU A 352 -23.42 -58.87 3.39
CA GLU A 352 -24.85 -58.89 3.04
C GLU A 352 -25.53 -60.21 3.46
N LEU A 353 -24.74 -61.30 3.56
CA LEU A 353 -25.12 -62.62 4.07
C LEU A 353 -23.98 -63.16 4.95
N SER A 354 -24.35 -63.87 6.03
CA SER A 354 -23.40 -64.56 6.91
C SER A 354 -23.97 -65.92 7.34
N LEU A 355 -23.40 -67.01 6.84
CA LEU A 355 -23.71 -68.37 7.28
C LEU A 355 -22.66 -68.89 8.27
N PHE A 356 -23.10 -69.45 9.39
CA PHE A 356 -22.22 -70.24 10.26
C PHE A 356 -22.18 -71.68 9.75
N LEU A 357 -21.04 -72.09 9.20
CA LEU A 357 -20.90 -73.34 8.45
C LEU A 357 -21.10 -74.63 9.29
N PRO A 358 -20.77 -74.69 10.59
CA PRO A 358 -21.09 -75.85 11.43
C PRO A 358 -22.60 -76.15 11.55
N ASP A 359 -23.47 -75.17 11.34
CA ASP A 359 -24.93 -75.36 11.27
C ASP A 359 -25.43 -75.68 9.84
N ALA A 360 -24.52 -75.71 8.86
CA ALA A 360 -24.85 -75.82 7.44
C ALA A 360 -24.53 -77.19 6.86
N VAL A 361 -25.28 -77.53 5.81
CA VAL A 361 -25.11 -78.74 5.00
C VAL A 361 -24.65 -78.32 3.60
N ILE A 362 -23.55 -78.90 3.11
CA ILE A 362 -23.08 -78.69 1.73
C ILE A 362 -23.41 -79.90 0.85
N GLY A 363 -23.96 -79.65 -0.34
CA GLY A 363 -24.19 -80.65 -1.39
C GLY A 363 -22.97 -80.83 -2.29
N THR A 364 -22.76 -82.05 -2.80
CA THR A 364 -21.67 -82.37 -3.74
C THR A 364 -21.77 -81.55 -5.03
N PRO A 365 -20.66 -81.08 -5.62
CA PRO A 365 -20.71 -80.29 -6.85
C PRO A 365 -21.21 -81.08 -8.06
N SER A 366 -21.91 -80.38 -8.95
CA SER A 366 -22.35 -80.87 -10.25
C SER A 366 -21.86 -79.89 -11.32
N GLY A 367 -20.73 -80.25 -11.95
CA GLY A 367 -19.95 -79.34 -12.78
C GLY A 367 -19.50 -78.10 -11.99
N GLU A 368 -19.82 -76.91 -12.49
CA GLU A 368 -19.50 -75.62 -11.86
C GLU A 368 -20.36 -75.28 -10.63
N LYS A 369 -21.39 -76.06 -10.32
CA LYS A 369 -22.46 -75.69 -9.39
C LYS A 369 -22.43 -76.50 -8.10
N PHE A 370 -22.70 -75.85 -6.98
CA PHE A 370 -22.83 -76.50 -5.67
C PHE A 370 -23.85 -75.76 -4.79
N ASN A 371 -24.46 -76.46 -3.82
CA ASN A 371 -25.46 -75.88 -2.93
C ASN A 371 -24.95 -75.87 -1.48
N VAL A 372 -25.15 -74.76 -0.76
CA VAL A 372 -24.93 -74.67 0.70
C VAL A 372 -26.25 -74.31 1.37
N LYS A 373 -26.67 -75.12 2.34
CA LYS A 373 -27.94 -74.96 3.08
C LYS A 373 -27.66 -74.62 4.53
N GLY A 374 -27.95 -73.38 4.93
CA GLY A 374 -27.66 -72.87 6.27
C GLY A 374 -28.62 -71.77 6.69
N LYS A 375 -28.52 -71.33 7.94
CA LYS A 375 -29.29 -70.18 8.46
C LYS A 375 -28.48 -68.90 8.31
N ASP A 376 -29.04 -67.91 7.62
CA ASP A 376 -28.47 -66.56 7.53
C ASP A 376 -28.55 -65.84 8.89
N ARG A 377 -27.39 -65.40 9.38
CA ARG A 377 -27.21 -64.65 10.62
C ARG A 377 -26.59 -63.26 10.37
N SER A 378 -26.63 -62.73 9.14
CA SER A 378 -26.15 -61.37 8.81
C SER A 378 -26.85 -60.25 9.59
N GLY A 379 -28.02 -60.51 10.18
CA GLY A 379 -28.77 -59.53 10.96
C GLY A 379 -29.52 -58.49 10.13
N THR A 380 -29.36 -58.54 8.81
CA THR A 380 -30.13 -57.77 7.82
C THR A 380 -31.64 -57.97 7.97
N MET A 381 -32.44 -57.07 7.41
CA MET A 381 -33.90 -57.20 7.41
C MET A 381 -34.36 -58.48 6.71
N SER A 382 -33.62 -58.93 5.69
CA SER A 382 -33.83 -60.20 4.97
C SER A 382 -33.53 -61.43 5.83
N SER A 383 -32.38 -61.45 6.53
CA SER A 383 -31.95 -62.54 7.44
C SER A 383 -33.01 -62.89 8.47
N LYS A 384 -33.70 -61.88 9.02
CA LYS A 384 -34.72 -62.04 10.07
C LYS A 384 -36.01 -62.70 9.60
N LEU A 385 -36.29 -62.72 8.29
CA LEU A 385 -37.52 -63.29 7.72
C LEU A 385 -37.34 -64.74 7.23
N THR A 386 -36.10 -65.19 6.99
CA THR A 386 -35.84 -66.49 6.33
C THR A 386 -35.12 -67.48 7.24
N GLY A 387 -35.65 -68.70 7.33
CA GLY A 387 -35.05 -69.80 8.10
C GLY A 387 -33.82 -70.42 7.43
N SER A 388 -33.64 -71.74 7.60
CA SER A 388 -32.65 -72.49 6.82
C SER A 388 -32.92 -72.30 5.33
N THR A 389 -31.96 -71.69 4.62
CA THR A 389 -32.06 -71.42 3.20
C THR A 389 -30.96 -72.16 2.45
N GLU A 390 -31.34 -72.77 1.34
CA GLU A 390 -30.44 -73.37 0.39
C GLU A 390 -30.00 -72.33 -0.65
N LEU A 391 -28.69 -72.13 -0.76
CA LEU A 391 -28.06 -71.20 -1.69
C LEU A 391 -27.40 -72.01 -2.80
N ALA A 392 -27.82 -71.79 -4.05
CA ALA A 392 -27.24 -72.43 -5.22
C ALA A 392 -26.15 -71.51 -5.80
N PHE A 393 -24.90 -71.94 -5.70
CA PHE A 393 -23.73 -71.25 -6.24
C PHE A 393 -23.28 -71.85 -7.57
N LYS A 394 -22.60 -71.02 -8.36
CA LYS A 394 -21.82 -71.38 -9.55
C LYS A 394 -20.44 -70.73 -9.41
N ALA A 395 -19.39 -71.53 -9.51
CA ALA A 395 -18.01 -71.06 -9.55
C ALA A 395 -17.57 -70.79 -11.01
N HIS A 396 -16.38 -70.21 -11.18
CA HIS A 396 -15.79 -69.95 -12.51
C HIS A 396 -15.38 -71.22 -13.26
N SER A 397 -15.19 -72.34 -12.57
CA SER A 397 -14.95 -73.66 -13.18
C SER A 397 -15.43 -74.79 -12.27
N ALA A 398 -15.56 -76.01 -12.81
CA ALA A 398 -15.83 -77.20 -12.02
C ALA A 398 -14.69 -77.53 -11.02
N ALA A 399 -13.45 -77.18 -11.36
CA ALA A 399 -12.32 -77.32 -10.43
C ALA A 399 -12.44 -76.36 -9.24
N ASP A 400 -12.91 -75.13 -9.47
CA ASP A 400 -13.13 -74.15 -8.39
C ASP A 400 -14.34 -74.52 -7.54
N ALA A 401 -15.43 -75.02 -8.13
CA ALA A 401 -16.55 -75.58 -7.38
C ALA A 401 -16.09 -76.72 -6.44
N GLN A 402 -15.15 -77.56 -6.89
CA GLN A 402 -14.54 -78.62 -6.07
C GLN A 402 -13.62 -78.07 -4.97
N LYS A 403 -12.86 -76.99 -5.20
CA LYS A 403 -12.07 -76.30 -4.16
C LYS A 403 -12.97 -75.72 -3.06
N TRP A 404 -13.98 -74.95 -3.47
CA TRP A 404 -14.98 -74.36 -2.58
C TRP A 404 -15.72 -75.44 -1.77
N PHE A 405 -16.12 -76.53 -2.43
CA PHE A 405 -16.70 -77.68 -1.74
C PHE A 405 -15.75 -78.28 -0.70
N HIS A 406 -14.49 -78.54 -1.05
CA HIS A 406 -13.55 -79.17 -0.13
C HIS A 406 -13.25 -78.31 1.10
N VAL A 407 -13.04 -77.00 0.93
CA VAL A 407 -12.77 -76.09 2.05
C VAL A 407 -14.02 -75.93 2.94
N ILE A 408 -15.21 -75.79 2.36
CA ILE A 408 -16.46 -75.70 3.14
C ILE A 408 -16.75 -77.04 3.84
N GLN A 409 -16.52 -78.19 3.19
CA GLN A 409 -16.70 -79.53 3.76
C GLN A 409 -15.85 -79.74 5.03
N GLN A 410 -14.63 -79.20 5.08
CA GLN A 410 -13.76 -79.31 6.26
C GLN A 410 -14.27 -78.52 7.49
N VAL A 411 -15.19 -77.56 7.31
CA VAL A 411 -15.72 -76.71 8.39
C VAL A 411 -17.24 -76.80 8.58
N CYS A 412 -17.95 -77.56 7.74
CA CYS A 412 -19.39 -77.79 7.82
C CYS A 412 -19.79 -78.87 8.84
N GLY A 413 -21.06 -78.83 9.27
CA GLY A 413 -21.61 -79.84 10.19
C GLY A 413 -21.98 -81.16 9.52
N ALA A 414 -22.40 -81.13 8.25
CA ALA A 414 -22.73 -82.34 7.48
C ALA A 414 -22.59 -82.15 5.96
N THR A 415 -22.47 -83.26 5.24
CA THR A 415 -22.55 -83.34 3.77
C THR A 415 -23.90 -83.91 3.35
N GLY A 416 -24.52 -83.33 2.32
CA GLY A 416 -25.71 -83.90 1.67
C GLY A 416 -25.39 -85.17 0.86
N PRO A 417 -26.39 -86.03 0.60
CA PRO A 417 -26.22 -87.20 -0.26
C PRO A 417 -26.00 -86.79 -1.73
N ALA A 418 -25.23 -87.58 -2.46
CA ALA A 418 -25.13 -87.49 -3.92
C ALA A 418 -26.33 -88.20 -4.58
N GLU A 419 -26.76 -87.72 -5.75
CA GLU A 419 -27.82 -88.38 -6.53
C GLU A 419 -27.34 -89.70 -7.19
N PRO A 420 -28.22 -90.71 -7.33
CA PRO A 420 -27.84 -92.05 -7.76
C PRO A 420 -27.67 -92.17 -9.29
N THR A 421 -26.68 -92.97 -9.70
CA THR A 421 -26.42 -93.34 -11.10
C THR A 421 -27.09 -94.66 -11.50
N SER A 422 -27.16 -94.93 -12.82
CA SER A 422 -27.66 -96.19 -13.41
C SER A 422 -26.73 -96.66 -14.55
N PRO A 423 -26.63 -97.98 -14.87
CA PRO A 423 -25.32 -98.53 -15.26
C PRO A 423 -25.21 -99.34 -16.57
N THR A 424 -23.95 -99.57 -16.99
CA THR A 424 -23.43 -100.72 -17.80
C THR A 424 -23.84 -100.89 -19.28
N PRO A 425 -23.11 -101.69 -20.11
CA PRO A 425 -21.70 -102.16 -20.02
C PRO A 425 -20.89 -102.07 -21.35
N SER A 426 -19.54 -102.25 -21.30
CA SER A 426 -18.75 -103.21 -22.12
C SER A 426 -17.24 -102.87 -22.22
N SER A 427 -16.41 -103.91 -22.39
CA SER A 427 -14.94 -103.91 -22.63
C SER A 427 -14.62 -105.00 -23.69
N PRO A 428 -13.35 -105.41 -24.02
CA PRO A 428 -12.02 -104.85 -23.73
C PRO A 428 -11.07 -104.78 -24.98
N ALA A 429 -9.86 -104.19 -24.85
CA ALA A 429 -8.65 -104.64 -25.57
C ALA A 429 -7.30 -104.04 -25.04
N THR A 430 -6.38 -104.96 -24.77
CA THR A 430 -4.89 -104.94 -24.73
C THR A 430 -4.15 -104.11 -25.80
N ALA A 431 -2.85 -103.73 -25.68
CA ALA A 431 -1.74 -104.10 -24.76
C ALA A 431 -0.64 -103.00 -24.60
N SER A 432 0.24 -103.19 -23.61
CA SER A 432 1.58 -102.55 -23.42
C SER A 432 2.71 -103.37 -24.13
N PRO A 433 4.04 -103.09 -24.05
CA PRO A 433 4.85 -102.17 -23.20
C PRO A 433 5.78 -101.24 -24.08
N ALA A 434 7.00 -100.74 -23.75
CA ALA A 434 7.97 -100.99 -22.66
C ALA A 434 9.03 -99.86 -22.41
N THR A 435 9.64 -99.91 -21.22
CA THR A 435 11.09 -99.79 -20.83
C THR A 435 12.09 -99.11 -21.79
N ILE A 436 13.03 -98.23 -21.35
CA ILE A 436 14.29 -98.53 -20.60
C ILE A 436 14.85 -97.29 -19.85
N ALA A 437 15.60 -97.51 -18.76
CA ALA A 437 16.37 -96.55 -17.92
C ALA A 437 17.82 -97.12 -17.72
N PRO A 438 18.81 -96.53 -16.99
CA PRO A 438 18.81 -95.46 -15.95
C PRO A 438 19.84 -94.32 -16.30
N SER A 439 20.69 -93.66 -15.46
CA SER A 439 21.12 -93.77 -14.04
C SER A 439 21.88 -92.52 -13.50
N VAL A 440 21.90 -92.40 -12.17
CA VAL A 440 22.97 -91.90 -11.23
C VAL A 440 24.18 -91.11 -11.80
N GLY A 441 24.63 -89.98 -11.24
CA GLY A 441 24.12 -89.15 -10.13
C GLY A 441 25.19 -88.35 -9.33
N LYS A 442 24.74 -87.57 -8.33
CA LYS A 442 25.47 -86.94 -7.19
C LYS A 442 26.33 -85.64 -7.38
N ALA A 443 25.91 -84.60 -6.64
CA ALA A 443 26.68 -83.60 -5.87
C ALA A 443 27.50 -82.48 -6.57
N GLY A 444 27.42 -81.26 -5.99
CA GLY A 444 28.24 -80.07 -6.32
C GLY A 444 27.59 -78.76 -5.82
N GLU A 445 28.32 -77.90 -5.11
CA GLU A 445 27.79 -76.69 -4.45
C GLU A 445 28.12 -75.36 -5.16
N LYS A 446 27.20 -74.39 -5.00
CA LYS A 446 27.42 -72.93 -4.79
C LYS A 446 27.84 -71.96 -5.92
N ALA A 447 27.21 -70.78 -5.82
CA ALA A 447 27.74 -69.41 -5.95
C ALA A 447 28.07 -68.80 -7.34
N ASN A 448 27.05 -68.10 -7.88
CA ASN A 448 26.98 -66.64 -8.03
C ASN A 448 27.94 -65.83 -8.94
N ASP A 449 27.35 -64.76 -9.50
CA ASP A 449 27.91 -63.47 -9.97
C ASP A 449 28.32 -63.26 -11.45
N LYS A 450 28.23 -61.97 -11.84
CA LYS A 450 28.60 -61.26 -13.10
C LYS A 450 27.81 -61.59 -14.39
N VAL A 451 27.17 -60.63 -15.10
CA VAL A 451 27.62 -59.35 -15.76
C VAL A 451 28.23 -59.66 -17.15
N GLU A 452 27.93 -58.98 -18.27
CA GLU A 452 28.03 -57.53 -18.56
C GLU A 452 27.21 -57.00 -19.78
N THR A 453 26.98 -55.68 -19.84
CA THR A 453 26.73 -54.73 -20.98
C THR A 453 26.00 -55.09 -22.31
N SER A 454 25.00 -54.25 -22.67
CA SER A 454 25.06 -53.06 -23.58
C SER A 454 25.98 -53.03 -24.84
N PRO A 455 25.89 -52.06 -25.80
CA PRO A 455 25.00 -50.88 -25.91
C PRO A 455 24.39 -50.59 -27.32
N ALA A 456 23.58 -49.53 -27.46
CA ALA A 456 23.48 -48.65 -28.65
C ALA A 456 22.75 -47.33 -28.32
N VAL A 457 23.02 -46.23 -29.05
CA VAL A 457 22.44 -44.87 -28.85
C VAL A 457 22.20 -44.18 -30.20
N ALA A 458 21.06 -43.48 -30.38
CA ALA A 458 20.88 -42.44 -31.40
C ALA A 458 19.64 -41.54 -31.16
N SER A 459 19.82 -40.23 -31.36
CA SER A 459 18.83 -39.17 -31.68
C SER A 459 19.55 -38.16 -32.60
N PRO A 460 18.89 -37.37 -33.49
CA PRO A 460 18.23 -36.10 -33.11
C PRO A 460 17.08 -35.66 -34.08
N GLU A 461 16.90 -34.34 -34.28
CA GLU A 461 16.03 -33.60 -35.26
C GLU A 461 14.51 -33.47 -34.96
N GLU A 462 13.78 -32.45 -35.44
CA GLU A 462 14.02 -30.98 -35.40
C GLU A 462 12.72 -30.15 -35.66
N SER A 463 12.64 -28.93 -35.09
CA SER A 463 11.97 -27.71 -35.64
C SER A 463 10.43 -27.46 -35.58
N LYS A 464 10.10 -26.19 -35.21
CA LYS A 464 9.04 -25.24 -35.68
C LYS A 464 7.52 -25.52 -35.57
N SER A 465 6.82 -24.71 -34.76
CA SER A 465 5.98 -23.53 -35.16
C SER A 465 5.32 -22.91 -33.90
N ASP A 466 5.31 -21.60 -33.63
CA ASP A 466 4.66 -20.46 -34.31
C ASP A 466 3.11 -20.58 -34.40
N ALA A 467 2.29 -19.53 -34.17
CA ALA A 467 2.47 -18.20 -33.58
C ALA A 467 1.09 -17.50 -33.37
N LEU A 468 1.11 -16.18 -33.05
CA LEU A 468 0.04 -15.17 -33.17
C LEU A 468 -1.08 -15.12 -32.10
N ALA A 469 -1.64 -13.96 -31.74
CA ALA A 469 -1.14 -12.57 -31.86
C ALA A 469 -1.98 -11.58 -31.02
N ALA A 470 -1.40 -10.41 -30.75
CA ALA A 470 -2.11 -9.18 -30.44
C ALA A 470 -1.59 -8.03 -31.34
N THR A 471 -2.46 -7.05 -31.62
CA THR A 471 -2.24 -5.86 -32.48
C THR A 471 -3.32 -4.84 -32.10
N THR A 472 -3.21 -3.51 -32.28
CA THR A 472 -2.27 -2.58 -32.95
C THR A 472 -2.22 -1.29 -32.09
N THR A 473 -1.07 -0.72 -31.68
CA THR A 473 -0.15 0.21 -32.39
C THR A 473 -0.76 1.50 -32.95
N VAL A 474 -0.18 2.64 -32.55
CA VAL A 474 -0.07 3.90 -33.32
C VAL A 474 1.36 4.45 -33.10
N GLU A 475 1.97 5.04 -34.14
CA GLU A 475 3.38 5.47 -34.15
C GLU A 475 3.57 6.99 -33.96
N GLY A 476 4.82 7.41 -33.70
CA GLY A 476 5.23 8.81 -33.81
C GLY A 476 6.57 9.11 -33.12
N GLY A 477 7.65 9.26 -33.89
CA GLY A 477 8.97 9.67 -33.36
C GLY A 477 9.93 10.12 -34.46
N HIS A 478 10.99 10.85 -34.11
CA HIS A 478 12.08 11.17 -35.03
C HIS A 478 13.43 11.36 -34.30
N LYS A 479 14.53 11.36 -35.06
CA LYS A 479 15.90 11.07 -34.57
C LYS A 479 16.69 12.27 -34.01
N ALA A 480 17.67 11.94 -33.15
CA ALA A 480 18.86 12.76 -32.89
C ALA A 480 19.96 12.51 -33.95
N GLN A 481 20.94 13.42 -34.07
CA GLN A 481 22.08 13.30 -34.98
C GLN A 481 23.29 14.08 -34.45
N GLU A 482 24.47 13.45 -34.41
CA GLU A 482 25.76 14.09 -34.08
C GLU A 482 26.59 14.36 -35.34
N ALA A 483 27.37 15.45 -35.35
CA ALA A 483 28.71 15.58 -35.97
C ALA A 483 29.25 17.02 -35.82
N GLY A 484 30.56 17.19 -35.60
CA GLY A 484 31.27 18.47 -35.80
C GLY A 484 32.34 18.80 -34.76
N VAL A 485 33.63 18.67 -35.12
CA VAL A 485 34.78 18.98 -34.26
C VAL A 485 35.65 20.09 -34.84
N THR A 486 35.81 21.18 -34.07
CA THR A 486 36.96 22.10 -33.99
C THR A 486 36.80 22.88 -32.67
N GLY A 487 37.81 23.23 -31.86
CA GLY A 487 39.26 23.06 -31.99
C GLY A 487 39.95 24.31 -31.43
N GLY A 488 40.64 24.21 -30.28
CA GLY A 488 41.30 25.34 -29.61
C GLY A 488 41.96 24.92 -28.30
N GLU A 489 43.15 25.45 -28.02
CA GLU A 489 44.07 24.90 -26.99
C GLU A 489 43.87 25.44 -25.57
N ALA A 490 44.36 24.67 -24.60
CA ALA A 490 44.52 25.08 -23.21
C ALA A 490 45.92 25.70 -22.98
N VAL A 491 46.03 26.59 -21.97
CA VAL A 491 47.32 27.10 -21.49
C VAL A 491 47.44 26.84 -19.99
N SER A 492 48.62 26.41 -19.56
CA SER A 492 48.93 25.91 -18.21
C SER A 492 49.50 26.97 -17.26
N SER A 493 49.15 26.89 -15.97
CA SER A 493 49.87 27.55 -14.87
C SER A 493 51.31 27.05 -14.74
N PRO A 494 52.27 27.92 -14.39
CA PRO A 494 53.01 27.78 -13.11
C PRO A 494 53.50 29.15 -12.54
N PRO A 495 54.34 29.21 -11.48
CA PRO A 495 54.22 28.61 -10.14
C PRO A 495 54.41 29.65 -8.99
N ASP A 496 54.42 29.20 -7.74
CA ASP A 496 54.84 29.98 -6.57
C ASP A 496 56.31 30.46 -6.61
N GLU A 497 56.61 31.67 -6.09
CA GLU A 497 57.66 31.84 -5.06
C GLU A 497 57.71 33.22 -4.36
N LYS A 498 58.40 33.24 -3.20
CA LYS A 498 59.09 34.37 -2.53
C LYS A 498 58.30 35.59 -1.99
N LYS A 499 57.90 35.43 -0.73
CA LYS A 499 57.92 36.43 0.36
C LYS A 499 59.21 37.30 0.40
N PRO A 500 59.10 38.61 0.70
CA PRO A 500 60.11 39.36 1.48
C PRO A 500 59.61 39.71 2.90
N THR A 501 60.47 40.28 3.75
CA THR A 501 60.16 40.58 5.17
C THR A 501 60.75 41.94 5.60
N VAL A 502 60.11 42.59 6.58
CA VAL A 502 60.56 43.77 7.34
C VAL A 502 60.61 45.12 6.58
N ALA A 503 59.66 45.99 6.94
CA ALA A 503 59.94 47.32 7.47
C ALA A 503 59.04 47.53 8.70
#